data_AF-A0A0F9JLE0-F1
#
_entry.id   AF-A0A0F9JLE0-F1
#
_cell.length_a   1.000
_cell.length_b   1.000
_cell.length_c   1.000
_cell.angle_alpha   90.00
_cell.angle_beta   90.00
_cell.angle_gamma   90.00
#
_symmetry.space_group_name_H-M   'P 1'
#
loop_
_entity.id
_entity.type
_entity.pdbx_description
1 polymer ?
#
loop_
_entity_poly.entity_id
_entity_poly.type
_entity_poly.pdbx_seq_one_letter_code
_entity_poly.pdbx_strand_id
1 'polypeptide(L)'
;MATSPIPPSSFSPYYKEVEDLNRFLLTAVKLNLLDSVNSAITRGADISCLDNEGKTALHIAAENENIEIIKTLLTKGKANPLTMCSEKHLTPFQSAILNGKLKAAKAIYEHCGENKDIIKNYTTKDDHLSPLMLACQTKNLEAVQFLLDIKVKVDFQNLQGDTALILASDIISEDDEMDIIDLLLKNRAKINDKNKKDFSNLGFPFINFR
;
A
#
# COMPACT_ATOMS: atom_id res chain seq x y z
N MET A 1 15.13 -28.00 40.25
CA MET A 1 16.05 -26.97 39.75
C MET A 1 15.71 -26.75 38.29
N ALA A 2 14.92 -25.71 37.99
CA ALA A 2 14.59 -25.33 36.63
C ALA A 2 15.76 -24.53 36.05
N THR A 3 16.41 -25.05 35.02
CA THR A 3 17.40 -24.29 34.25
C THR A 3 16.63 -23.33 33.34
N SER A 4 16.58 -22.06 33.71
CA SER A 4 16.12 -21.00 32.82
C SER A 4 16.92 -21.05 31.50
N PRO A 5 16.29 -20.89 30.32
CA PRO A 5 17.02 -20.81 29.07
C PRO A 5 17.90 -19.55 29.09
N ILE A 6 19.20 -19.76 28.85
CA ILE A 6 20.18 -18.69 28.68
C ILE A 6 19.72 -17.82 27.49
N PRO A 7 19.56 -16.50 27.62
CA PRO A 7 19.23 -15.65 26.48
C PRO A 7 20.38 -15.74 25.46
N PRO A 8 20.10 -15.91 24.16
CA PRO A 8 21.16 -15.95 23.15
C PRO A 8 21.97 -14.67 23.24
N SER A 9 23.27 -14.82 23.46
CA SER A 9 24.22 -13.73 23.51
C SER A 9 24.11 -12.92 22.21
N SER A 10 23.98 -11.60 22.35
CA SER A 10 23.79 -10.64 21.25
C SER A 10 25.00 -10.51 20.30
N PHE A 11 25.88 -11.51 20.23
CA PHE A 11 27.18 -11.46 19.53
C PHE A 11 27.69 -12.83 19.04
N SER A 12 26.81 -13.75 18.61
CA SER A 12 27.29 -14.89 17.83
C SER A 12 27.58 -14.44 16.38
N PRO A 13 28.73 -14.83 15.77
CA PRO A 13 29.10 -14.45 14.40
C PRO A 13 28.00 -14.73 13.37
N TYR A 14 27.25 -15.81 13.58
CA TYR A 14 26.12 -16.20 12.76
C TYR A 14 25.01 -15.12 12.72
N TYR A 15 24.67 -14.53 13.87
CA TYR A 15 23.65 -13.47 13.92
C TYR A 15 24.13 -12.19 13.24
N LYS A 16 25.42 -11.87 13.36
CA LYS A 16 26.02 -10.72 12.68
C LYS A 16 25.99 -10.89 11.16
N GLU A 17 26.32 -12.08 10.66
CA GLU A 17 26.27 -12.38 9.22
C GLU A 17 24.86 -12.28 8.64
N VAL A 18 23.85 -12.76 9.35
CA VAL A 18 22.43 -12.64 8.95
C VAL A 18 21.99 -11.18 8.95
N GLU A 19 22.34 -10.42 9.99
CA GLU A 19 22.02 -8.99 10.08
C GLU A 19 22.69 -8.19 8.96
N ASP A 20 23.94 -8.50 8.63
CA ASP A 20 24.68 -7.87 7.53
C ASP A 20 24.08 -8.23 6.17
N LEU A 21 23.58 -9.46 5.97
CA LEU A 21 22.90 -9.87 4.74
C LEU A 21 21.54 -9.18 4.56
N ASN A 22 20.80 -8.98 5.65
CA ASN A 22 19.53 -8.25 5.63
C ASN A 22 19.75 -6.76 5.31
N ARG A 23 20.76 -6.14 5.94
CA ARG A 23 21.18 -4.77 5.62
C ARG A 23 21.64 -4.65 4.16
N PHE A 24 22.36 -5.65 3.65
CA PHE A 24 22.75 -5.72 2.24
C PHE A 24 21.54 -5.76 1.31
N LEU A 25 20.53 -6.59 1.59
CA LEU A 25 19.28 -6.63 0.81
C LEU A 25 18.61 -5.25 0.78
N LEU A 26 18.37 -4.64 1.94
CA LEU A 26 17.69 -3.35 2.05
C LEU A 26 18.47 -2.24 1.32
N THR A 27 19.80 -2.24 1.44
CA THR A 27 20.67 -1.29 0.75
C THR A 27 20.62 -1.47 -0.77
N ALA A 28 20.68 -2.71 -1.25
CA ALA A 28 20.56 -3.03 -2.67
C ALA A 28 19.21 -2.56 -3.25
N VAL A 29 18.12 -2.72 -2.51
CA VAL A 29 16.81 -2.21 -2.91
C VAL A 29 16.78 -0.68 -2.96
N LYS A 30 17.30 0.00 -1.93
CA LYS A 30 17.38 1.47 -1.88
C LYS A 30 18.18 2.04 -3.06
N LEU A 31 19.26 1.37 -3.46
CA LEU A 31 20.12 1.75 -4.57
C LEU A 31 19.64 1.21 -5.94
N ASN A 32 18.50 0.53 -6.00
CA ASN A 32 17.94 -0.09 -7.20
C ASN A 32 18.91 -1.07 -7.93
N LEU A 33 19.66 -1.86 -7.15
CA LEU A 33 20.65 -2.81 -7.67
C LEU A 33 20.06 -4.22 -7.79
N LEU A 34 19.38 -4.50 -8.90
CA LEU A 34 18.66 -5.76 -9.13
C LEU A 34 19.53 -7.02 -8.95
N ASP A 35 20.78 -7.01 -9.44
CA ASP A 35 21.68 -8.16 -9.30
C ASP A 35 22.08 -8.41 -7.84
N SER A 36 22.27 -7.34 -7.08
CA SER A 36 22.55 -7.44 -5.64
C SER A 36 21.33 -7.95 -4.87
N VAL A 37 20.12 -7.55 -5.25
CA VAL A 37 18.87 -8.11 -4.71
C VAL A 37 18.76 -9.61 -5.00
N ASN A 38 19.00 -10.04 -6.25
CA ASN A 38 18.99 -11.47 -6.60
C ASN A 38 20.05 -12.26 -5.81
N SER A 39 21.25 -11.70 -5.66
CA SER A 39 22.32 -12.30 -4.87
C SER A 39 21.93 -12.44 -3.39
N ALA A 40 21.34 -11.39 -2.81
CA ALA A 40 20.85 -11.42 -1.43
C ALA A 40 19.78 -12.50 -1.21
N ILE A 41 18.79 -12.58 -2.10
CA ILE A 41 17.74 -13.62 -2.07
C ILE A 41 18.36 -15.02 -2.16
N THR A 42 19.28 -15.24 -3.10
CA THR A 42 19.94 -16.54 -3.30
C THR A 42 20.76 -16.97 -2.09
N ARG A 43 21.34 -15.99 -1.38
CA ARG A 43 22.11 -16.20 -0.14
C ARG A 43 21.23 -16.38 1.10
N GLY A 44 19.91 -16.33 0.96
CA GLY A 44 18.97 -16.55 2.07
C GLY A 44 18.75 -15.32 2.95
N ALA A 45 18.86 -14.10 2.39
CA ALA A 45 18.46 -12.89 3.10
C ALA A 45 17.01 -13.01 3.59
N ASP A 46 16.71 -12.54 4.80
CA ASP A 46 15.35 -12.47 5.31
C ASP A 46 14.58 -11.39 4.55
N ILE A 47 13.63 -11.81 3.72
CA ILE A 47 12.82 -10.93 2.88
C ILE A 47 11.84 -10.07 3.71
N SER A 48 11.57 -10.48 4.95
CA SER A 48 10.73 -9.75 5.89
C SER A 48 11.49 -8.74 6.77
N CYS A 49 12.82 -8.65 6.61
CA CYS A 49 13.62 -7.70 7.38
C CYS A 49 13.17 -6.25 7.17
N LEU A 50 13.36 -5.45 8.22
CA LEU A 50 12.90 -4.06 8.27
C LEU A 50 14.11 -3.12 8.27
N ASP A 51 13.97 -1.98 7.61
CA ASP A 51 14.90 -0.88 7.78
C ASP A 51 14.58 -0.04 9.03
N ASN A 52 15.32 1.05 9.23
CA ASN A 52 15.17 1.91 10.41
C ASN A 52 13.82 2.64 10.47
N GLU A 53 13.09 2.74 9.35
CA GLU A 53 11.72 3.30 9.29
C GLU A 53 10.66 2.20 9.46
N GLY A 54 11.08 0.97 9.74
CA GLY A 54 10.21 -0.18 9.82
C GLY A 54 9.67 -0.59 8.45
N LYS A 55 10.37 -0.36 7.34
CA LYS A 55 9.92 -0.75 5.99
C LYS A 55 10.59 -2.04 5.54
N THR A 56 9.81 -2.95 4.94
CA THR A 56 10.38 -4.12 4.26
C THR A 56 11.02 -3.73 2.93
N ALA A 57 11.83 -4.62 2.37
CA ALA A 57 12.34 -4.50 1.00
C ALA A 57 11.23 -4.20 -0.03
N LEU A 58 10.05 -4.81 0.11
CA LEU A 58 8.94 -4.59 -0.83
C LEU A 58 8.31 -3.20 -0.70
N HIS A 59 8.24 -2.63 0.52
CA HIS A 59 7.79 -1.24 0.72
C HIS A 59 8.74 -0.25 0.06
N ILE A 60 10.05 -0.40 0.30
CA ILE A 60 11.07 0.49 -0.28
C ILE A 60 11.02 0.43 -1.82
N ALA A 61 10.92 -0.77 -2.38
CA ALA A 61 10.81 -0.94 -3.83
C ALA A 61 9.53 -0.29 -4.40
N ALA A 62 8.42 -0.35 -3.65
CA ALA A 62 7.15 0.25 -4.01
C ALA A 62 7.21 1.79 -4.04
N GLU A 63 7.79 2.40 -3.00
CA GLU A 63 7.95 3.86 -2.86
C GLU A 63 8.92 4.44 -3.90
N ASN A 64 9.93 3.67 -4.31
CA ASN A 64 10.92 4.06 -5.31
C ASN A 64 10.51 3.73 -6.76
N GLU A 65 9.36 3.09 -6.97
CA GLU A 65 8.90 2.60 -8.28
C GLU A 65 9.88 1.61 -8.97
N ASN A 66 10.59 0.80 -8.18
CA ASN A 66 11.58 -0.18 -8.68
C ASN A 66 10.90 -1.47 -9.18
N ILE A 67 10.27 -1.40 -10.36
CA ILE A 67 9.38 -2.44 -10.91
C ILE A 67 10.01 -3.85 -10.96
N GLU A 68 11.23 -3.97 -11.47
CA GLU A 68 11.88 -5.28 -11.59
C GLU A 68 12.27 -5.87 -10.24
N ILE A 69 12.58 -5.03 -9.25
CA ILE A 69 12.82 -5.46 -7.87
C ILE A 69 11.50 -5.90 -7.22
N ILE A 70 10.40 -5.17 -7.41
CA ILE A 70 9.07 -5.58 -6.94
C ILE A 70 8.72 -6.99 -7.44
N LYS A 71 8.84 -7.21 -8.76
CA LYS A 71 8.59 -8.52 -9.38
C LYS A 71 9.48 -9.60 -8.77
N THR A 72 10.78 -9.30 -8.63
CA THR A 72 11.77 -10.25 -8.08
C THR A 72 11.47 -10.62 -6.62
N LEU A 73 11.14 -9.64 -5.78
CA LEU A 73 10.79 -9.85 -4.37
C LEU A 73 9.52 -10.70 -4.23
N LEU A 74 8.48 -10.43 -5.02
CA LEU A 74 7.23 -11.19 -4.97
C LEU A 74 7.38 -12.62 -5.51
N THR A 75 8.08 -12.79 -6.63
CA THR A 75 8.14 -14.08 -7.34
C THR A 75 9.23 -15.01 -6.82
N LYS A 76 10.45 -14.51 -6.64
CA LYS A 76 11.62 -15.27 -6.16
C LYS A 76 11.76 -15.17 -4.64
N GLY A 77 11.68 -13.96 -4.10
CA GLY A 77 11.80 -13.71 -2.66
C GLY A 77 10.58 -14.16 -1.86
N LYS A 78 9.44 -14.44 -2.50
CA LYS A 78 8.17 -14.76 -1.83
C LYS A 78 7.78 -13.74 -0.76
N ALA A 79 8.11 -12.46 -1.01
CA ALA A 79 7.75 -11.37 -0.13
C ALA A 79 6.23 -11.33 0.08
N ASN A 80 5.77 -11.25 1.33
CA ASN A 80 4.36 -11.12 1.63
C ASN A 80 3.86 -9.71 1.24
N PRO A 81 2.92 -9.59 0.27
CA PRO A 81 2.41 -8.30 -0.19
C PRO A 81 1.39 -7.66 0.77
N LEU A 82 0.90 -8.41 1.77
CA LEU A 82 -0.05 -7.94 2.77
C LEU A 82 0.62 -7.45 4.06
N THR A 83 1.95 -7.53 4.14
CA THR A 83 2.68 -7.06 5.31
C THR A 83 2.42 -5.57 5.51
N MET A 84 1.84 -5.21 6.66
CA MET A 84 1.70 -3.81 7.06
C MET A 84 2.91 -3.40 7.88
N CYS A 85 3.68 -2.44 7.37
CA CYS A 85 4.75 -1.84 8.15
C CYS A 85 4.80 -0.32 7.96
N SER A 86 5.87 0.33 8.42
CA SER A 86 6.00 1.79 8.61
C SER A 86 5.15 2.38 9.74
N GLU A 87 5.46 3.63 10.09
CA GLU A 87 4.69 4.47 11.03
C GLU A 87 3.22 4.64 10.61
N LYS A 88 2.89 4.48 9.32
CA LYS A 88 1.52 4.62 8.79
C LYS A 88 0.76 3.30 8.66
N HIS A 89 1.37 2.18 9.06
CA HIS A 89 0.77 0.84 9.00
C HIS A 89 0.15 0.50 7.64
N LEU A 90 0.88 0.78 6.56
CA LEU A 90 0.46 0.55 5.18
C LEU A 90 1.05 -0.76 4.66
N THR A 91 0.36 -1.38 3.71
CA THR A 91 0.94 -2.41 2.82
C THR A 91 1.79 -1.76 1.72
N PRO A 92 2.69 -2.50 1.06
CA PRO A 92 3.46 -1.97 -0.07
C PRO A 92 2.59 -1.42 -1.20
N PHE A 93 1.43 -2.06 -1.47
CA PHE A 93 0.48 -1.60 -2.47
C PHE A 93 -0.14 -0.24 -2.09
N GLN A 94 -0.56 -0.08 -0.84
CA GLN A 94 -1.07 1.19 -0.34
C GLN A 94 0.02 2.28 -0.29
N SER A 95 1.26 1.94 0.11
CA SER A 95 2.39 2.87 0.04
C SER A 95 2.64 3.36 -1.38
N ALA A 96 2.57 2.49 -2.40
CA ALA A 96 2.71 2.89 -3.78
C ALA A 96 1.61 3.88 -4.21
N ILE A 97 0.34 3.61 -3.86
CA ILE A 97 -0.80 4.49 -4.18
C ILE A 97 -0.64 5.86 -3.51
N LEU A 98 -0.33 5.88 -2.20
CA LEU A 98 -0.19 7.11 -1.43
C LEU A 98 0.96 7.99 -1.94
N ASN A 99 2.03 7.38 -2.48
CA ASN A 99 3.16 8.09 -3.07
C ASN A 99 3.02 8.35 -4.58
N GLY A 100 1.84 8.09 -5.17
CA GLY A 100 1.57 8.30 -6.60
C GLY A 100 2.33 7.36 -7.55
N LYS A 101 2.89 6.25 -7.04
CA LYS A 101 3.70 5.29 -7.80
C LYS A 101 2.81 4.25 -8.47
N LEU A 102 2.01 4.68 -9.43
CA LEU A 102 0.99 3.83 -10.06
C LEU A 102 1.59 2.59 -10.74
N LYS A 103 2.78 2.68 -11.36
CA LYS A 103 3.42 1.52 -12.00
C LYS A 103 3.81 0.48 -10.96
N ALA A 104 4.29 0.91 -9.79
CA ALA A 104 4.58 0.01 -8.67
C ALA A 104 3.30 -0.65 -8.13
N ALA A 105 2.22 0.13 -7.93
CA ALA A 105 0.94 -0.41 -7.47
C ALA A 105 0.42 -1.49 -8.44
N LYS A 106 0.44 -1.22 -9.75
CA LYS A 106 0.08 -2.19 -10.80
C LYS A 106 0.97 -3.44 -10.73
N ALA A 107 2.29 -3.27 -10.66
CA ALA A 107 3.22 -4.40 -10.59
C ALA A 107 2.97 -5.28 -9.35
N ILE A 108 2.76 -4.68 -8.18
CA ILE A 108 2.44 -5.40 -6.94
C ILE A 108 1.13 -6.16 -7.11
N TYR A 109 0.08 -5.50 -7.57
CA TYR A 109 -1.22 -6.14 -7.78
C TYR A 109 -1.11 -7.31 -8.76
N GLU A 110 -0.44 -7.14 -9.90
CA GLU A 110 -0.28 -8.18 -10.92
C GLU A 110 0.48 -9.42 -10.40
N HIS A 111 1.45 -9.23 -9.51
CA HIS A 111 2.38 -10.28 -9.06
C HIS A 111 2.12 -10.78 -7.63
N CYS A 112 1.08 -10.30 -6.93
CA CYS A 112 0.76 -10.73 -5.56
C CYS A 112 0.03 -12.10 -5.45
N GLY A 113 -0.15 -12.81 -6.56
CA GLY A 113 -0.67 -14.19 -6.58
C GLY A 113 -2.10 -14.30 -6.07
N GLU A 114 -2.36 -15.27 -5.19
CA GLU A 114 -3.68 -15.47 -4.56
C GLU A 114 -4.14 -14.28 -3.70
N ASN A 115 -3.24 -13.36 -3.34
CA ASN A 115 -3.59 -12.20 -2.51
C ASN A 115 -4.29 -11.07 -3.27
N LYS A 116 -4.48 -11.18 -4.59
CA LYS A 116 -5.11 -10.14 -5.44
C LYS A 116 -6.48 -9.70 -4.91
N ASP A 117 -7.32 -10.64 -4.51
CA ASP A 117 -8.68 -10.31 -4.06
C ASP A 117 -8.72 -9.66 -2.67
N ILE A 118 -7.69 -9.92 -1.86
CA ILE A 118 -7.53 -9.35 -0.53
C ILE A 118 -6.93 -7.94 -0.65
N ILE A 119 -5.78 -7.81 -1.32
CA ILE A 119 -4.97 -6.58 -1.34
C ILE A 119 -5.73 -5.38 -1.92
N LYS A 120 -6.59 -5.60 -2.92
CA LYS A 120 -7.34 -4.53 -3.59
C LYS A 120 -8.34 -3.80 -2.68
N ASN A 121 -8.78 -4.46 -1.61
CA ASN A 121 -9.71 -3.89 -0.62
C ASN A 121 -9.13 -3.86 0.79
N TYR A 122 -7.84 -4.17 0.95
CA TYR A 122 -7.20 -4.20 2.26
C TYR A 122 -7.12 -2.78 2.80
N THR A 123 -7.53 -2.58 4.04
CA THR A 123 -7.65 -1.25 4.63
C THR A 123 -6.44 -0.90 5.46
N THR A 124 -6.19 0.39 5.66
CA THR A 124 -5.20 0.84 6.66
C THR A 124 -5.64 0.43 8.05
N LYS A 125 -4.69 0.28 8.97
CA LYS A 125 -4.99 -0.17 10.34
C LYS A 125 -5.68 0.89 11.18
N ASP A 126 -5.27 2.15 11.04
CA ASP A 126 -5.66 3.20 12.00
C ASP A 126 -7.06 3.75 11.71
N ASP A 127 -7.35 4.02 10.44
CA ASP A 127 -8.58 4.69 10.02
C ASP A 127 -9.49 3.82 9.16
N HIS A 128 -9.02 2.61 8.80
CA HIS A 128 -9.67 1.74 7.83
C HIS A 128 -9.85 2.39 6.45
N LEU A 129 -8.89 3.22 6.01
CA LEU A 129 -8.94 3.76 4.65
C LEU A 129 -8.74 2.65 3.63
N SER A 130 -9.66 2.56 2.66
CA SER A 130 -9.52 1.66 1.51
C SER A 130 -8.47 2.20 0.52
N PRO A 131 -7.91 1.36 -0.37
CA PRO A 131 -7.00 1.84 -1.41
C PRO A 131 -7.62 2.92 -2.30
N LEU A 132 -8.94 2.85 -2.55
CA LEU A 132 -9.68 3.85 -3.32
C LEU A 132 -9.71 5.20 -2.61
N MET A 133 -9.92 5.20 -1.30
CA MET A 133 -9.88 6.42 -0.48
C MET A 133 -8.49 7.06 -0.49
N LEU A 134 -7.43 6.25 -0.39
CA LEU A 134 -6.05 6.75 -0.48
C LEU A 134 -5.78 7.39 -1.85
N ALA A 135 -6.28 6.81 -2.94
CA ALA A 135 -6.15 7.38 -4.28
C ALA A 135 -6.92 8.71 -4.45
N CYS A 136 -8.09 8.84 -3.82
CA CYS A 136 -8.82 10.11 -3.78
C CYS A 136 -8.03 11.18 -3.00
N GLN A 137 -7.42 10.83 -1.87
CA GLN A 137 -6.60 11.76 -1.07
C GLN A 137 -5.36 12.27 -1.83
N THR A 138 -4.78 11.45 -2.72
CA THR A 138 -3.65 11.87 -3.55
C THR A 138 -4.08 12.63 -4.80
N LYS A 139 -5.38 12.78 -5.06
CA LYS A 139 -5.95 13.41 -6.26
C LYS A 139 -5.44 12.79 -7.56
N ASN A 140 -5.06 11.51 -7.52
CA ASN A 140 -4.47 10.82 -8.66
C ASN A 140 -5.56 10.10 -9.46
N LEU A 141 -6.02 10.73 -10.55
CA LEU A 141 -7.09 10.23 -11.40
C LEU A 141 -6.77 8.84 -11.97
N GLU A 142 -5.53 8.60 -12.43
CA GLU A 142 -5.18 7.30 -13.02
C GLU A 142 -5.15 6.18 -11.98
N ALA A 143 -4.78 6.48 -10.73
CA ALA A 143 -4.84 5.52 -9.64
C ALA A 143 -6.29 5.19 -9.27
N VAL A 144 -7.17 6.19 -9.21
CA VAL A 144 -8.62 5.99 -9.01
C VAL A 144 -9.18 5.11 -10.13
N GLN A 145 -8.91 5.43 -11.39
CA GLN A 145 -9.35 4.64 -12.54
C GLN A 145 -8.86 3.19 -12.45
N PHE A 146 -7.57 2.98 -12.18
CA PHE A 146 -7.00 1.64 -12.04
C PHE A 146 -7.69 0.82 -10.94
N LEU A 147 -7.96 1.42 -9.79
CA LEU A 147 -8.64 0.73 -8.69
C LEU A 147 -10.08 0.35 -9.06
N LEU A 148 -10.79 1.22 -9.77
CA LEU A 148 -12.13 0.94 -10.29
C LEU A 148 -12.13 -0.16 -11.36
N ASP A 149 -11.07 -0.24 -12.18
CA ASP A 149 -10.88 -1.28 -13.19
C ASP A 149 -10.71 -2.67 -12.56
N ILE A 150 -9.96 -2.77 -11.45
CA ILE A 150 -9.79 -4.02 -10.69
C ILE A 150 -10.97 -4.36 -9.76
N LYS A 151 -12.08 -3.61 -9.87
CA LYS A 151 -13.35 -3.85 -9.17
C LYS A 151 -13.22 -3.87 -7.64
N VAL A 152 -12.58 -2.83 -7.10
CA VAL A 152 -12.60 -2.56 -5.65
C VAL A 152 -14.02 -2.25 -5.15
N LYS A 153 -14.23 -2.35 -3.83
CA LYS A 153 -15.47 -1.93 -3.17
C LYS A 153 -15.51 -0.40 -3.13
N VAL A 154 -16.39 0.18 -3.95
CA VAL A 154 -16.50 1.64 -4.12
C VAL A 154 -17.05 2.33 -2.86
N ASP A 155 -18.11 1.76 -2.27
CA ASP A 155 -18.79 2.32 -1.10
C ASP A 155 -18.26 1.76 0.23
N PHE A 156 -16.95 1.45 0.32
CA PHE A 156 -16.36 1.11 1.61
C PHE A 156 -16.46 2.32 2.55
N GLN A 157 -16.68 2.08 3.85
CA GLN A 157 -16.73 3.14 4.86
C GLN A 157 -15.56 3.00 5.83
N ASN A 158 -14.80 4.08 6.02
CA ASN A 158 -13.73 4.14 7.02
C ASN A 158 -14.31 4.24 8.46
N LEU A 159 -13.48 4.40 9.49
CA LEU A 159 -13.96 4.49 10.87
C LEU A 159 -14.88 5.69 11.16
N GLN A 160 -14.86 6.71 10.31
CA GLN A 160 -15.66 7.93 10.39
C GLN A 160 -16.95 7.79 9.60
N GLY A 161 -17.12 6.70 8.83
CA GLY A 161 -18.24 6.51 7.93
C GLY A 161 -18.08 7.19 6.57
N ASP A 162 -16.89 7.76 6.30
CA ASP A 162 -16.59 8.37 5.01
C ASP A 162 -16.45 7.29 3.95
N THR A 163 -17.02 7.54 2.76
CA THR A 163 -16.77 6.77 1.54
C THR A 163 -15.70 7.47 0.70
N ALA A 164 -15.19 6.80 -0.33
CA ALA A 164 -14.27 7.43 -1.29
C ALA A 164 -14.90 8.68 -1.93
N LEU A 165 -16.21 8.65 -2.21
CA LEU A 165 -16.94 9.79 -2.76
C LEU A 165 -17.05 10.95 -1.76
N ILE A 166 -17.36 10.66 -0.49
CA ILE A 166 -17.40 11.69 0.56
C ILE A 166 -16.04 12.38 0.70
N LEU A 167 -14.95 11.61 0.76
CA LEU A 167 -13.60 12.15 0.86
C LEU A 167 -13.21 12.96 -0.39
N ALA A 168 -13.53 12.45 -1.59
CA ALA A 168 -13.28 13.17 -2.82
C ALA A 168 -14.02 14.50 -2.83
N SER A 169 -15.30 14.54 -2.43
CA SER A 169 -16.07 15.79 -2.37
C SER A 169 -15.54 16.79 -1.34
N ASP A 170 -15.02 16.33 -0.19
CA ASP A 170 -14.47 17.21 0.85
C ASP A 170 -13.13 17.85 0.43
N ILE A 171 -12.32 17.13 -0.35
CA ILE A 171 -10.94 17.52 -0.71
C ILE A 171 -10.88 18.27 -2.05
N ILE A 172 -11.83 17.99 -2.96
CA ILE A 172 -11.88 18.57 -4.31
C ILE A 172 -12.70 19.86 -4.28
N SER A 173 -12.02 20.99 -4.47
CA SER A 173 -12.61 22.33 -4.43
C SER A 173 -12.56 23.08 -5.77
N GLU A 174 -11.96 22.49 -6.79
CA GLU A 174 -11.72 23.10 -8.10
C GLU A 174 -12.34 22.25 -9.22
N ASP A 175 -12.83 22.91 -10.27
CA ASP A 175 -13.54 22.25 -11.39
C ASP A 175 -12.68 21.19 -12.10
N ASP A 176 -11.35 21.37 -12.12
CA ASP A 176 -10.40 20.49 -12.82
C ASP A 176 -10.22 19.11 -12.16
N GLU A 177 -10.67 18.94 -10.92
CA GLU A 177 -10.56 17.70 -10.15
C GLU A 177 -11.88 16.89 -10.12
N MET A 178 -12.94 17.41 -10.76
CA MET A 178 -14.28 16.79 -10.83
C MET A 178 -14.28 15.42 -11.51
N ASP A 179 -13.27 15.12 -12.33
CA ASP A 179 -13.13 13.83 -13.02
C ASP A 179 -13.13 12.65 -12.04
N ILE A 180 -12.56 12.81 -10.83
CA ILE A 180 -12.58 11.74 -9.81
C ILE A 180 -14.00 11.48 -9.32
N ILE A 181 -14.77 12.55 -9.04
CA ILE A 181 -16.16 12.44 -8.61
C ILE A 181 -16.98 11.76 -9.71
N ASP A 182 -16.81 12.19 -10.96
CA ASP A 182 -17.48 11.61 -12.12
C ASP A 182 -17.16 10.14 -12.32
N LEU A 183 -15.89 9.74 -12.15
CA LEU A 183 -15.48 8.34 -12.22
C LEU A 183 -16.12 7.49 -11.12
N LEU A 184 -16.18 8.01 -9.89
CA LEU A 184 -16.81 7.31 -8.76
C LEU A 184 -18.32 7.13 -9.01
N LEU A 185 -19.02 8.18 -9.45
CA LEU A 185 -20.44 8.13 -9.78
C LEU A 185 -20.73 7.17 -10.92
N LYS A 186 -19.92 7.19 -11.99
CA LYS A 186 -20.01 6.24 -13.11
C LYS A 186 -19.82 4.79 -12.66
N ASN A 187 -19.07 4.57 -11.59
CA ASN A 187 -18.87 3.27 -10.96
C ASN A 187 -19.85 3.00 -9.79
N ARG A 188 -21.01 3.68 -9.81
CA ARG A 188 -22.15 3.49 -8.90
C ARG A 188 -21.86 3.82 -7.43
N ALA A 189 -20.97 4.76 -7.16
CA ALA A 189 -20.81 5.31 -5.82
C ALA A 189 -22.13 5.91 -5.30
N LYS A 190 -22.48 5.66 -4.04
CA LYS A 190 -23.75 6.13 -3.46
C LYS A 190 -23.71 7.61 -3.08
N ILE A 191 -24.77 8.33 -3.47
CA ILE A 191 -24.90 9.80 -3.36
C ILE A 191 -25.53 10.26 -2.02
N ASN A 192 -25.83 9.36 -1.08
CA ASN A 192 -26.50 9.72 0.18
C ASN A 192 -25.96 8.95 1.39
N ASP A 193 -24.71 8.52 1.31
CA ASP A 193 -24.07 7.98 2.50
C ASP A 193 -23.72 9.16 3.42
N LYS A 194 -24.09 9.03 4.70
CA LYS A 194 -23.74 9.99 5.73
C LYS A 194 -22.62 9.44 6.57
N ASN A 195 -21.61 10.27 6.81
CA ASN A 195 -20.58 9.95 7.79
C ASN A 195 -21.08 10.25 9.21
N LYS A 196 -20.26 9.95 10.22
CA LYS A 196 -20.56 10.19 11.65
C LYS A 196 -20.74 11.66 12.02
N LYS A 197 -20.35 12.60 11.16
CA LYS A 197 -20.54 14.05 11.34
C LYS A 197 -21.83 14.56 10.68
N ASP A 198 -22.73 13.66 10.26
CA ASP A 198 -23.91 13.96 9.45
C ASP A 198 -23.60 14.62 8.09
N PHE A 199 -22.34 14.60 7.67
CA PHE A 199 -21.92 15.13 6.38
C PHE A 199 -22.34 14.16 5.27
N SER A 200 -22.99 14.71 4.24
CA SER A 200 -23.44 13.99 3.05
C SER A 200 -22.93 14.68 1.79
N ASN A 201 -22.59 13.89 0.79
CA ASN A 201 -22.25 14.34 -0.56
C ASN A 201 -23.42 15.04 -1.31
N LEU A 202 -24.66 14.98 -0.81
CA LEU A 202 -25.81 15.72 -1.37
C LEU A 202 -25.64 17.25 -1.36
N GLY A 203 -24.81 17.79 -0.47
CA GLY A 203 -24.64 19.24 -0.32
C GLY A 203 -23.82 19.89 -1.43
N PHE A 204 -23.12 19.11 -2.26
CA PHE A 204 -22.25 19.65 -3.28
C PHE A 204 -23.01 20.03 -4.55
N PRO A 205 -22.81 21.25 -5.08
CA PRO A 205 -23.54 21.75 -6.24
C PRO A 205 -23.39 20.85 -7.47
N PHE A 206 -22.30 20.10 -7.58
CA PHE A 206 -21.99 19.28 -8.74
C PHE A 206 -22.61 17.87 -8.72
N ILE A 207 -23.09 17.40 -7.56
CA ILE A 207 -23.64 16.06 -7.39
C ILE A 207 -25.16 16.02 -7.64
N ASN A 208 -25.84 17.16 -7.51
CA ASN A 208 -27.30 17.28 -7.66
C ASN A 208 -27.81 17.30 -9.12
N PHE A 209 -26.92 17.25 -10.13
CA PHE A 209 -27.30 17.47 -11.54
C PHE A 209 -27.03 16.30 -12.49
N ARG A 210 -26.78 15.08 -12.00
CA ARG A 210 -26.52 13.91 -12.87
C ARG A 210 -27.35 12.69 -12.51
#